data_AF-T0Y054-F1
#
_entry.id   AF-T0Y054-F1
#
_cell.length_a   1.000
_cell.length_b   1.000
_cell.length_c   1.000
_cell.angle_alpha   90.00
_cell.angle_beta   90.00
_cell.angle_gamma   90.00
#
_symmetry.space_group_name_H-M   'P 1'
#
loop_
_entity.id
_entity.type
_entity.pdbx_description
1 polymer ?
#
loop_
_entity_poly.entity_id
_entity_poly.type
_entity_poly.pdbx_seq_one_letter_code
_entity_poly.pdbx_strand_id
1 'polypeptide(L)'
;MTFLPAGATLTTGFFLIVAGSALFTRSLEATVERFFENRNRGLRILGNISLSLPELILPLIAFLTPGAGRSLIEAGTGALFGPPLFLSLFLVPLAFFLGRAQARSLFREIPFLAAGLAAALLLFGRSLPLRALLALALGALYLWGLLSSPDHEDSTGAGDSPARWSMKDGLSVGGGALLMGLGSHLFLSGIAGLQEASGLSSFWTALLLGPIATEAPELLTLTHFLRKRSLTQSFVLLWGSIHLQVTLSIAAGLLISTWTGSSDALHAGLALLGALTLLFGLALRKGGMTGKSTP
;
A
#
# COMPACT_ATOMS: atom_id res chain seq x y z
N MET A 1 6.38 -18.79 -29.94
CA MET A 1 6.84 -17.78 -28.97
C MET A 1 7.55 -18.53 -27.86
N THR A 2 8.87 -18.37 -27.74
CA THR A 2 9.66 -19.01 -26.67
C THR A 2 9.26 -18.40 -25.34
N PHE A 3 8.48 -19.13 -24.55
CA PHE A 3 8.19 -18.75 -23.18
C PHE A 3 9.50 -18.72 -22.40
N LEU A 4 9.84 -17.57 -21.83
CA LEU A 4 10.87 -17.49 -20.81
C LEU A 4 10.49 -18.48 -19.68
N PRO A 5 11.47 -19.16 -19.05
CA PRO A 5 11.20 -19.95 -17.85
C PRO A 5 10.38 -19.12 -16.85
N ALA A 6 9.42 -19.73 -16.15
CA ALA A 6 8.53 -19.00 -15.24
C ALA A 6 9.28 -18.05 -14.28
N GLY A 7 10.43 -18.49 -13.77
CA GLY A 7 11.31 -17.67 -12.94
C GLY A 7 11.92 -16.45 -13.65
N ALA A 8 12.28 -16.57 -14.92
CA ALA A 8 12.77 -15.44 -15.71
C ALA A 8 11.66 -14.42 -15.97
N THR A 9 10.45 -14.88 -16.33
CA THR A 9 9.28 -13.99 -16.50
C THR A 9 8.94 -13.24 -15.21
N LEU A 10 8.93 -13.94 -14.08
CA LEU A 10 8.71 -13.36 -12.76
C LEU A 10 9.77 -12.29 -12.45
N THR A 11 11.05 -12.61 -12.66
CA THR A 11 12.18 -11.72 -12.38
C THR A 11 12.14 -10.48 -13.26
N THR A 12 11.85 -10.63 -14.56
CA THR A 12 11.67 -9.50 -15.47
C THR A 12 10.51 -8.61 -15.02
N GLY A 13 9.35 -9.21 -14.68
CA GLY A 13 8.20 -8.47 -14.16
C GLY A 13 8.55 -7.67 -12.89
N PHE A 14 9.25 -8.31 -11.95
CA PHE A 14 9.73 -7.68 -10.71
C PHE A 14 10.56 -6.42 -10.99
N PHE A 15 11.60 -6.53 -11.81
CA PHE A 15 12.47 -5.37 -12.09
C PHE A 15 11.75 -4.26 -12.86
N LEU A 16 10.79 -4.60 -13.73
CA LEU A 16 9.96 -3.61 -14.42
C LEU A 16 9.04 -2.87 -13.45
N ILE A 17 8.45 -3.54 -12.46
CA ILE A 17 7.64 -2.88 -11.42
C ILE A 17 8.52 -1.93 -10.60
N VAL A 18 9.70 -2.38 -10.16
CA VAL A 18 10.61 -1.56 -9.35
C VAL A 18 11.11 -0.35 -10.13
N ALA A 19 11.55 -0.54 -11.38
CA ALA A 19 12.01 0.57 -12.22
C ALA A 19 10.86 1.53 -12.58
N GLY A 20 9.69 0.98 -12.92
CA GLY A 20 8.50 1.73 -13.28
C GLY A 20 7.97 2.56 -12.12
N SER A 21 7.86 1.97 -10.92
CA SER A 21 7.41 2.68 -9.71
C SER A 21 8.38 3.79 -9.31
N ALA A 22 9.69 3.53 -9.33
CA ALA A 22 10.69 4.56 -9.05
C ALA A 22 10.63 5.74 -10.04
N LEU A 23 10.41 5.47 -11.33
CA LEU A 23 10.24 6.50 -12.35
C LEU A 23 8.91 7.25 -12.17
N PHE A 24 7.81 6.52 -11.94
CA PHE A 24 6.46 7.05 -11.79
C PHE A 24 6.37 8.00 -10.59
N THR A 25 6.76 7.53 -9.40
CA THR A 25 6.66 8.32 -8.16
C THR A 25 7.47 9.61 -8.27
N ARG A 26 8.72 9.55 -8.76
CA ARG A 26 9.56 10.74 -8.94
C ARG A 26 8.98 11.73 -9.94
N SER A 27 8.48 11.24 -11.07
CA SER A 27 7.95 12.09 -12.14
C SER A 27 6.63 12.74 -11.72
N LEU A 28 5.80 12.00 -10.98
CA LEU A 28 4.52 12.49 -10.51
C LEU A 28 4.70 13.47 -9.35
N GLU A 29 5.61 13.21 -8.40
CA GLU A 29 5.98 14.16 -7.33
C GLU A 29 6.43 15.51 -7.92
N ALA A 30 7.37 15.49 -8.87
CA ALA A 30 7.81 16.69 -9.58
C ALA A 30 6.68 17.40 -10.35
N THR A 31 5.67 16.64 -10.81
CA THR A 31 4.47 17.20 -11.43
C THR A 31 3.59 17.90 -10.39
N VAL A 32 3.36 17.27 -9.23
CA VAL A 32 2.51 17.84 -8.16
C VAL A 32 3.12 19.14 -7.62
N GLU A 33 4.43 19.18 -7.39
CA GLU A 33 5.13 20.38 -6.92
C GLU A 33 4.95 21.59 -7.85
N ARG A 34 4.79 21.36 -9.16
CA ARG A 34 4.63 22.43 -10.16
C ARG A 34 3.20 22.92 -10.32
N PHE A 35 2.19 22.08 -10.04
CA PHE A 35 0.78 22.41 -10.25
C PHE A 35 0.09 23.06 -9.04
N PHE A 36 0.59 22.87 -7.82
CA PHE A 36 -0.07 23.37 -6.62
C PHE A 36 0.74 24.48 -5.93
N GLU A 37 0.34 25.73 -6.16
CA GLU A 37 0.84 26.90 -5.40
C GLU A 37 0.48 26.81 -3.90
N ASN A 38 -0.70 26.24 -3.59
CA ASN A 38 -1.16 26.01 -2.21
C ASN A 38 -0.69 24.62 -1.72
N ARG A 39 0.61 24.55 -1.41
CA ARG A 39 1.39 23.30 -1.18
C ARG A 39 0.66 22.23 -0.38
N ASN A 40 0.08 22.55 0.77
CA ASN A 40 -0.19 21.50 1.76
C ASN A 40 -1.33 20.53 1.39
N ARG A 41 -2.46 20.98 0.82
CA ARG A 41 -3.60 20.07 0.57
C ARG A 41 -3.52 19.33 -0.76
N GLY A 42 -3.03 19.98 -1.81
CA GLY A 42 -2.85 19.38 -3.14
C GLY A 42 -1.75 18.30 -3.14
N LEU A 43 -0.62 18.59 -2.50
CA LEU A 43 0.47 17.61 -2.31
C LEU A 43 0.02 16.43 -1.45
N ARG A 44 -0.80 16.65 -0.41
CA ARG A 44 -1.30 15.54 0.44
C ARG A 44 -2.17 14.56 -0.32
N ILE A 45 -3.09 15.03 -1.17
CA ILE A 45 -3.99 14.13 -1.91
C ILE A 45 -3.24 13.51 -3.08
N LEU A 46 -2.63 14.34 -3.93
CA LEU A 46 -2.02 13.86 -5.18
C LEU A 46 -0.69 13.13 -4.95
N GLY A 47 0.09 13.55 -3.94
CA GLY A 47 1.28 12.83 -3.48
C GLY A 47 0.94 11.45 -2.95
N ASN A 48 -0.11 11.31 -2.13
CA ASN A 48 -0.54 10.00 -1.64
C ASN A 48 -1.07 9.11 -2.77
N ILE A 49 -1.79 9.66 -3.75
CA ILE A 49 -2.19 8.89 -4.94
C ILE A 49 -0.95 8.37 -5.68
N SER A 50 0.07 9.20 -5.85
CA SER A 50 1.35 8.83 -6.49
C SER A 50 2.01 7.63 -5.82
N LEU A 51 1.97 7.59 -4.48
CA LEU A 51 2.56 6.52 -3.68
C LEU A 51 1.71 5.24 -3.70
N SER A 52 0.39 5.39 -3.77
CA SER A 52 -0.54 4.25 -3.69
C SER A 52 -0.72 3.45 -4.98
N LEU A 53 -0.47 4.06 -6.14
CA LEU A 53 -0.69 3.39 -7.43
C LEU A 53 0.25 2.19 -7.64
N PRO A 54 1.56 2.27 -7.28
CA PRO A 54 2.43 1.10 -7.23
C PRO A 54 1.91 -0.05 -6.40
N GLU A 55 1.25 0.23 -5.28
CA GLU A 55 0.72 -0.80 -4.40
C GLU A 55 -0.54 -1.46 -5.01
N LEU A 56 -1.37 -0.67 -5.69
CA LEU A 56 -2.63 -1.11 -6.29
C LEU A 56 -2.48 -1.83 -7.63
N ILE A 57 -1.36 -1.65 -8.34
CA ILE A 57 -1.23 -2.13 -9.71
C ILE A 57 -1.35 -3.65 -9.82
N LEU A 58 -0.81 -4.41 -8.86
CA LEU A 58 -0.87 -5.88 -8.88
C LEU A 58 -2.31 -6.38 -8.72
N PRO A 59 -3.07 -6.02 -7.66
CA PRO A 59 -4.48 -6.37 -7.55
C PRO A 59 -5.32 -5.88 -8.74
N LEU A 60 -5.09 -4.67 -9.24
CA LEU A 60 -5.83 -4.12 -10.36
C LEU A 60 -5.65 -4.97 -11.63
N ILE A 61 -4.40 -5.27 -11.99
CA ILE A 61 -4.11 -6.09 -13.17
C ILE A 61 -4.67 -7.51 -12.97
N ALA A 62 -4.54 -8.09 -11.78
CA ALA A 62 -5.05 -9.43 -11.50
C ALA A 62 -6.57 -9.54 -11.65
N PHE A 63 -7.33 -8.57 -11.14
CA PHE A 63 -8.79 -8.63 -11.13
C PHE A 63 -9.45 -8.07 -12.40
N LEU A 64 -8.81 -7.14 -13.10
CA LEU A 64 -9.35 -6.54 -14.32
C LEU A 64 -8.93 -7.26 -15.61
N THR A 65 -8.00 -8.23 -15.52
CA THR A 65 -7.63 -9.04 -16.70
C THR A 65 -8.81 -9.91 -17.13
N PRO A 66 -9.34 -9.75 -18.36
CA PRO A 66 -10.44 -10.57 -18.86
C PRO A 66 -10.06 -12.05 -18.90
N GLY A 67 -10.97 -12.92 -18.47
CA GLY A 67 -10.71 -14.36 -18.43
C GLY A 67 -9.70 -14.78 -17.36
N ALA A 68 -9.47 -13.95 -16.34
CA ALA A 68 -8.60 -14.27 -15.21
C ALA A 68 -8.90 -15.66 -14.65
N GLY A 69 -7.91 -16.56 -14.77
CA GLY A 69 -7.97 -17.87 -14.15
C GLY A 69 -7.90 -17.77 -12.62
N ARG A 70 -8.27 -18.85 -11.94
CA ARG A 70 -8.24 -18.95 -10.46
C ARG A 70 -6.88 -18.54 -9.87
N SER A 71 -5.79 -18.98 -10.51
CA SER A 71 -4.40 -18.64 -10.16
C SER A 71 -4.17 -17.12 -10.08
N LEU A 72 -4.66 -16.37 -11.07
CA LEU A 72 -4.47 -14.93 -11.16
C LEU A 72 -5.27 -14.20 -10.08
N ILE A 73 -6.52 -14.63 -9.82
CA ILE A 73 -7.35 -14.08 -8.74
C ILE A 73 -6.71 -14.36 -7.38
N GLU A 74 -6.16 -15.56 -7.16
CA GLU A 74 -5.43 -15.92 -5.95
C GLU A 74 -4.18 -15.05 -5.77
N ALA A 75 -3.40 -14.84 -6.84
CA ALA A 75 -2.25 -13.94 -6.82
C ALA A 75 -2.65 -12.49 -6.51
N GLY A 76 -3.69 -11.97 -7.15
CA GLY A 76 -4.22 -10.62 -6.87
C GLY A 76 -4.69 -10.45 -5.44
N THR A 77 -5.31 -11.48 -4.86
CA THR A 77 -5.74 -11.49 -3.46
C THR A 77 -4.55 -11.55 -2.52
N GLY A 78 -3.51 -12.34 -2.83
CA GLY A 78 -2.25 -12.34 -2.08
C GLY A 78 -1.58 -10.97 -2.11
N ALA A 79 -1.50 -10.34 -3.29
CA ALA A 79 -0.96 -8.99 -3.46
C ALA A 79 -1.79 -7.91 -2.75
N LEU A 80 -3.05 -8.18 -2.39
CA LEU A 80 -3.89 -7.24 -1.64
C LEU A 80 -3.54 -7.22 -0.13
N PHE A 81 -3.28 -8.38 0.47
CA PHE A 81 -2.96 -8.50 1.90
C PHE A 81 -1.46 -8.42 2.19
N GLY A 82 -0.62 -8.74 1.21
CA GLY A 82 0.84 -8.78 1.36
C GLY A 82 1.43 -7.45 1.81
N PRO A 83 1.16 -6.32 1.11
CA PRO A 83 1.78 -5.05 1.40
C PRO A 83 1.59 -4.57 2.86
N PRO A 84 0.36 -4.55 3.41
CA PRO A 84 0.17 -4.05 4.78
C PRO A 84 0.76 -5.00 5.82
N LEU A 85 0.79 -6.31 5.55
CA LEU A 85 1.50 -7.28 6.40
C LEU A 85 3.01 -7.05 6.37
N PHE A 86 3.57 -6.86 5.18
CA PHE A 86 4.99 -6.64 4.97
C PHE A 86 5.47 -5.36 5.67
N LEU A 87 4.77 -4.23 5.47
CA LEU A 87 5.10 -2.97 6.15
C LEU A 87 4.94 -3.07 7.67
N SER A 88 3.97 -3.85 8.15
CA SER A 88 3.80 -4.10 9.58
C SER A 88 5.02 -4.76 10.22
N LEU A 89 5.81 -5.55 9.47
CA LEU A 89 7.07 -6.13 9.97
C LEU A 89 8.10 -5.06 10.36
N PHE A 90 8.05 -3.89 9.74
CA PHE A 90 8.91 -2.75 10.07
C PHE A 90 8.26 -1.82 11.09
N LEU A 91 6.95 -1.61 11.01
CA LEU A 91 6.25 -0.69 11.91
C LEU A 91 6.15 -1.23 13.34
N VAL A 92 5.91 -2.53 13.52
CA VAL A 92 5.82 -3.16 14.85
C VAL A 92 7.09 -2.94 15.70
N PRO A 93 8.32 -3.27 15.23
CA PRO A 93 9.52 -2.99 16.00
C PRO A 93 9.75 -1.47 16.19
N LEU A 94 9.44 -0.65 15.19
CA LEU A 94 9.52 0.81 15.31
C LEU A 94 8.55 1.34 16.39
N ALA A 95 7.39 0.71 16.56
CA ALA A 95 6.35 1.10 17.51
C ALA A 95 6.84 1.16 18.96
N PHE A 96 7.84 0.34 19.32
CA PHE A 96 8.48 0.37 20.64
C PHE A 96 9.23 1.67 20.90
N PHE A 97 9.68 2.38 19.87
CA PHE A 97 10.46 3.62 20.00
C PHE A 97 9.67 4.91 19.68
N LEU A 98 8.41 4.79 19.24
CA LEU A 98 7.55 5.93 18.95
C LEU A 98 7.29 6.88 20.14
N GLY A 99 7.12 8.16 19.85
CA GLY A 99 6.66 9.14 20.83
C GLY A 99 5.16 9.02 21.13
N ARG A 100 4.69 9.84 22.09
CA ARG A 100 3.28 9.88 22.51
C ARG A 100 2.34 10.31 21.40
N ALA A 101 2.77 11.22 20.52
CA ALA A 101 1.95 11.72 19.42
C ALA A 101 1.61 10.60 18.42
N GLN A 102 2.61 9.80 18.03
CA GLN A 102 2.41 8.69 17.11
C GLN A 102 1.57 7.57 17.74
N ALA A 103 1.83 7.25 19.02
CA ALA A 103 0.99 6.30 19.77
C ALA A 103 -0.49 6.74 19.84
N ARG A 104 -0.76 8.04 20.01
CA ARG A 104 -2.14 8.56 19.98
C ARG A 104 -2.81 8.41 18.62
N SER A 105 -2.09 8.60 17.51
CA SER A 105 -2.62 8.37 16.16
C SER A 105 -2.99 6.89 15.97
N LEU A 106 -2.10 5.96 16.34
CA LEU A 106 -2.38 4.53 16.30
C LEU A 106 -3.60 4.15 17.16
N PHE A 107 -3.66 4.65 18.40
CA PHE A 107 -4.80 4.41 19.30
C PHE A 107 -6.12 4.92 18.72
N ARG A 108 -6.09 6.09 18.07
CA ARG A 108 -7.27 6.71 17.47
C ARG A 108 -7.74 5.96 16.22
N GLU A 109 -6.83 5.50 15.37
CA GLU A 109 -7.16 5.03 14.02
C GLU A 109 -7.30 3.51 13.91
N ILE A 110 -6.50 2.73 14.65
CA ILE A 110 -6.51 1.26 14.56
C ILE A 110 -7.90 0.65 14.81
N PRO A 111 -8.70 1.08 15.82
CA PRO A 111 -10.02 0.47 16.05
C PRO A 111 -10.93 0.53 14.81
N PHE A 112 -10.90 1.65 14.08
CA PHE A 112 -11.70 1.82 12.87
C PHE A 112 -11.14 0.99 11.71
N LEU A 113 -9.81 0.96 11.54
CA LEU A 113 -9.16 0.15 10.51
C LEU A 113 -9.39 -1.34 10.73
N ALA A 114 -9.27 -1.82 11.97
CA ALA A 114 -9.51 -3.20 12.35
C ALA A 114 -10.99 -3.58 12.16
N ALA A 115 -11.93 -2.71 12.54
CA ALA A 115 -13.36 -2.93 12.29
C ALA A 115 -13.68 -2.98 10.79
N GLY A 116 -13.11 -2.07 10.00
CA GLY A 116 -13.25 -2.04 8.54
C GLY A 116 -12.71 -3.30 7.87
N LEU A 117 -11.50 -3.73 8.26
CA LEU A 117 -10.89 -4.97 7.79
C LEU A 117 -11.71 -6.21 8.19
N ALA A 118 -12.16 -6.30 9.44
CA ALA A 118 -13.02 -7.39 9.90
C ALA A 118 -14.34 -7.44 9.10
N ALA A 119 -14.97 -6.29 8.87
CA ALA A 119 -16.17 -6.20 8.03
C ALA A 119 -15.87 -6.63 6.58
N ALA A 120 -14.71 -6.24 6.03
CA ALA A 120 -14.32 -6.63 4.68
C ALA A 120 -14.20 -8.15 4.55
N LEU A 121 -13.52 -8.81 5.51
CA LEU A 121 -13.38 -10.27 5.55
C LEU A 121 -14.73 -11.00 5.62
N LEU A 122 -15.73 -10.42 6.31
CA LEU A 122 -17.08 -10.98 6.40
C LEU A 122 -17.94 -10.75 5.14
N LEU A 123 -17.71 -9.62 4.45
CA LEU A 123 -18.51 -9.20 3.30
C LEU A 123 -17.93 -9.63 1.95
N PHE A 124 -16.70 -10.12 1.89
CA PHE A 124 -16.19 -10.77 0.69
C PHE A 124 -17.08 -11.95 0.27
N GLY A 125 -17.28 -12.10 -1.03
CA GLY A 125 -18.23 -13.08 -1.58
C GLY A 125 -19.71 -12.78 -1.34
N ARG A 126 -20.07 -11.68 -0.66
CA ARG A 126 -21.48 -11.25 -0.47
C ARG A 126 -21.95 -10.35 -1.62
N SER A 127 -23.19 -9.88 -1.53
CA SER A 127 -23.82 -9.05 -2.55
C SER A 127 -23.01 -7.77 -2.83
N LEU A 128 -22.94 -7.37 -4.09
CA LEU A 128 -22.20 -6.18 -4.53
C LEU A 128 -22.63 -4.89 -3.80
N PRO A 129 -23.93 -4.64 -3.51
CA PRO A 129 -24.34 -3.43 -2.81
C PRO A 129 -23.73 -3.31 -1.41
N LEU A 130 -23.63 -4.41 -0.66
CA LEU A 130 -23.03 -4.41 0.69
C LEU A 130 -21.52 -4.15 0.60
N ARG A 131 -20.85 -4.78 -0.37
CA ARG A 131 -19.42 -4.55 -0.62
C ARG A 131 -19.14 -3.11 -1.04
N ALA A 132 -19.98 -2.53 -1.89
CA ALA A 132 -19.87 -1.15 -2.33
C ALA A 132 -20.09 -0.15 -1.19
N LEU A 133 -21.09 -0.38 -0.33
CA LEU A 133 -21.32 0.43 0.86
C LEU A 133 -20.09 0.41 1.79
N LEU A 134 -19.52 -0.77 2.04
CA LEU A 134 -18.31 -0.88 2.85
C LEU A 134 -17.10 -0.22 2.18
N ALA A 135 -16.93 -0.39 0.86
CA ALA A 135 -15.85 0.26 0.12
C ALA A 135 -15.94 1.80 0.22
N LEU A 136 -17.15 2.37 0.16
CA LEU A 136 -17.36 3.80 0.39
C LEU A 136 -17.03 4.19 1.84
N ALA A 137 -17.41 3.39 2.83
CA ALA A 137 -17.07 3.63 4.23
C ALA A 137 -15.55 3.59 4.47
N LEU A 138 -14.84 2.65 3.86
CA LEU A 138 -13.37 2.55 3.92
C LEU A 138 -12.71 3.74 3.22
N GLY A 139 -13.22 4.17 2.07
CA GLY A 139 -12.75 5.39 1.40
C GLY A 139 -12.96 6.65 2.25
N ALA A 140 -14.11 6.77 2.92
CA ALA A 140 -14.37 7.85 3.86
C ALA A 140 -13.44 7.79 5.08
N LEU A 141 -13.15 6.59 5.59
CA LEU A 141 -12.21 6.38 6.69
C LEU A 141 -10.78 6.82 6.29
N TYR A 142 -10.34 6.47 5.08
CA TYR A 142 -9.07 6.93 4.53
C TYR A 142 -9.00 8.46 4.49
N LEU A 143 -10.03 9.11 3.92
CA LEU A 143 -10.07 10.57 3.84
C LEU A 143 -10.06 11.22 5.23
N TRP A 144 -10.78 10.65 6.19
CA TRP A 144 -10.75 11.13 7.57
C TRP A 144 -9.37 10.99 8.21
N GLY A 145 -8.69 9.84 8.06
CA GLY A 145 -7.33 9.62 8.57
C GLY A 145 -6.32 10.55 7.92
N LEU A 146 -6.43 10.71 6.60
CA LEU A 146 -5.62 11.63 5.82
C LEU A 146 -5.77 13.06 6.33
N LEU A 147 -7.00 13.57 6.48
CA LEU A 147 -7.28 14.94 6.93
C LEU A 147 -6.92 15.17 8.41
N SER A 148 -7.00 14.13 9.24
CA SER A 148 -6.71 14.19 10.68
C SER A 148 -5.21 14.08 11.02
N SER A 149 -4.36 13.80 10.03
CA SER A 149 -2.91 13.84 10.21
C SER A 149 -2.42 15.29 10.27
N PRO A 150 -1.58 15.66 11.26
CA PRO A 150 -1.02 17.00 11.35
C PRO A 150 -0.28 17.36 10.07
N ASP A 151 -0.34 18.63 9.65
CA ASP A 151 0.49 19.09 8.54
C ASP A 151 1.96 18.82 8.89
N HIS A 152 2.66 18.09 8.03
CA HIS A 152 4.11 17.99 8.12
C HIS A 152 4.68 19.19 7.40
N GLU A 153 5.09 20.20 8.17
CA GLU A 153 6.14 21.11 7.71
C GLU A 153 7.38 20.25 7.51
N ASP A 154 7.66 19.91 6.25
CA ASP A 154 9.02 19.74 5.70
C ASP A 154 8.93 19.23 4.25
N SER A 155 8.66 20.15 3.35
CA SER A 155 9.43 20.23 2.11
C SER A 155 10.04 21.62 2.02
N THR A 156 11.14 21.83 2.76
CA THR A 156 12.09 22.92 2.50
C THR A 156 12.79 22.65 1.16
N GLY A 157 12.05 22.85 0.07
CA GLY A 157 12.58 23.11 -1.26
C GLY A 157 12.14 24.51 -1.61
N ALA A 158 13.09 25.45 -1.65
CA ALA A 158 12.86 26.81 -2.11
C ALA A 158 12.12 26.77 -3.45
N GLY A 159 11.05 27.55 -3.56
CA GLY A 159 10.32 27.69 -4.80
C GLY A 159 11.21 28.34 -5.84
N ASP A 160 11.73 27.54 -6.77
CA ASP A 160 11.99 28.02 -8.11
C ASP A 160 10.66 28.02 -8.87
N SER A 161 10.43 29.08 -9.64
CA SER A 161 9.23 29.39 -10.43
C SER A 161 8.52 28.16 -11.00
N PRO A 162 7.17 28.17 -11.12
CA PRO A 162 6.43 27.02 -11.64
C PRO A 162 6.92 26.67 -13.05
N ALA A 163 7.79 25.67 -13.15
CA ALA A 163 8.31 25.19 -14.40
C ALA A 163 7.13 24.62 -15.21
N ARG A 164 6.89 25.15 -16.41
CA ARG A 164 5.80 24.68 -17.28
C ARG A 164 5.94 23.17 -17.49
N TRP A 165 4.84 22.44 -17.29
CA TRP A 165 4.79 21.01 -17.52
C TRP A 165 5.26 20.68 -18.94
N SER A 166 6.30 19.84 -19.04
CA SER A 166 6.93 19.49 -20.31
C SER A 166 6.40 18.18 -20.84
N MET A 167 6.47 17.99 -22.16
CA MET A 167 6.24 16.69 -22.80
C MET A 167 7.13 15.58 -22.19
N LYS A 168 8.33 15.93 -21.70
CA LYS A 168 9.23 15.00 -21.01
C LYS A 168 8.66 14.51 -19.68
N ASP A 169 7.97 15.38 -18.93
CA ASP A 169 7.36 15.03 -17.65
C ASP A 169 6.19 14.04 -17.89
N GLY A 170 5.34 14.34 -18.88
CA GLY A 170 4.26 13.45 -19.29
C GLY A 170 4.74 12.09 -19.81
N LEU A 171 5.82 12.08 -20.60
CA LEU A 171 6.42 10.84 -21.07
C LEU A 171 7.00 10.01 -19.92
N SER A 172 7.55 10.66 -18.89
CA SER A 172 8.14 9.96 -17.74
C SER A 172 7.07 9.37 -16.83
N VAL A 173 5.99 10.13 -16.54
CA VAL A 173 4.82 9.62 -15.81
C VAL A 173 4.17 8.46 -16.58
N GLY A 174 3.87 8.67 -17.87
CA GLY A 174 3.26 7.64 -18.72
C GLY A 174 4.15 6.41 -18.89
N GLY A 175 5.47 6.61 -19.07
CA GLY A 175 6.45 5.54 -19.17
C GLY A 175 6.56 4.74 -17.88
N GLY A 176 6.57 5.39 -16.72
CA GLY A 176 6.56 4.71 -15.41
C GLY A 176 5.32 3.85 -15.22
N ALA A 177 4.13 4.41 -15.50
CA ALA A 177 2.87 3.68 -15.43
C ALA A 177 2.81 2.49 -16.40
N LEU A 178 3.31 2.66 -17.64
CA LEU A 178 3.41 1.58 -18.62
C LEU A 178 4.32 0.45 -18.14
N LEU A 179 5.52 0.79 -17.64
CA LEU A 179 6.47 -0.18 -17.12
C LEU A 179 5.88 -0.97 -15.94
N MET A 180 5.16 -0.30 -15.04
CA MET A 180 4.47 -0.95 -13.93
C MET A 180 3.36 -1.88 -14.41
N GLY A 181 2.53 -1.45 -15.37
CA GLY A 181 1.46 -2.28 -15.92
C GLY A 181 1.99 -3.53 -16.63
N LEU A 182 2.98 -3.35 -17.51
CA LEU A 182 3.64 -4.46 -18.21
C LEU A 182 4.38 -5.38 -17.21
N GLY A 183 5.11 -4.78 -16.27
CA GLY A 183 5.82 -5.51 -15.22
C GLY A 183 4.88 -6.34 -14.36
N SER A 184 3.73 -5.77 -13.98
CA SER A 184 2.69 -6.45 -13.19
C SER A 184 2.09 -7.63 -13.94
N HIS A 185 1.81 -7.47 -15.23
CA HIS A 185 1.29 -8.56 -16.05
C HIS A 185 2.31 -9.71 -16.17
N LEU A 186 3.59 -9.39 -16.42
CA LEU A 186 4.66 -10.40 -16.46
C LEU A 186 4.90 -11.05 -15.10
N PHE A 187 4.89 -10.28 -14.02
CA PHE A 187 5.08 -10.77 -12.67
C PHE A 187 3.99 -11.78 -12.30
N LEU A 188 2.72 -11.43 -12.51
CA LEU A 188 1.59 -12.32 -12.25
C LEU A 188 1.59 -13.56 -13.15
N SER A 189 1.99 -13.41 -14.42
CA SER A 189 2.18 -14.55 -15.34
C SER A 189 3.31 -15.47 -14.88
N GLY A 190 4.40 -14.91 -14.34
CA GLY A 190 5.49 -15.65 -13.74
C GLY A 190 5.06 -16.43 -12.50
N ILE A 191 4.21 -15.84 -11.65
CA ILE A 191 3.60 -16.54 -10.50
C ILE A 191 2.73 -17.71 -10.98
N ALA A 192 1.87 -17.50 -11.97
CA ALA A 192 1.05 -18.57 -12.53
C ALA A 192 1.90 -19.71 -13.11
N GLY A 193 2.97 -19.37 -13.86
CA GLY A 193 3.91 -20.36 -14.38
C GLY A 193 4.67 -21.11 -13.28
N LEU A 194 4.98 -20.47 -12.15
CA LEU A 194 5.57 -21.16 -11.00
C LEU A 194 4.58 -22.13 -10.35
N GLN A 195 3.31 -21.75 -10.23
CA GLN A 195 2.27 -22.66 -9.74
C GLN A 195 2.16 -23.89 -10.63
N GLU A 196 2.14 -23.72 -11.95
CA GLU A 196 2.07 -24.83 -12.91
C GLU A 196 3.32 -25.72 -12.86
N ALA A 197 4.50 -25.14 -12.75
CA ALA A 197 5.76 -25.88 -12.79
C ALA A 197 6.13 -26.56 -11.46
N SER A 198 5.76 -25.97 -10.32
CA SER A 198 6.24 -26.39 -8.99
C SER A 198 5.13 -26.62 -7.96
N GLY A 199 3.87 -26.36 -8.31
CA GLY A 199 2.73 -26.49 -7.39
C GLY A 199 2.67 -25.42 -6.30
N LEU A 200 3.54 -24.41 -6.34
CA LEU A 200 3.54 -23.30 -5.38
C LEU A 200 2.25 -22.50 -5.48
N SER A 201 1.62 -22.22 -4.34
CA SER A 201 0.39 -21.43 -4.30
C SER A 201 0.63 -20.01 -4.83
N SER A 202 -0.17 -19.61 -5.81
CA SER A 202 -0.15 -18.24 -6.34
C SER A 202 -0.46 -17.20 -5.28
N PHE A 203 -1.37 -17.52 -4.35
CA PHE A 203 -1.70 -16.65 -3.23
C PHE A 203 -0.48 -16.37 -2.36
N TRP A 204 0.18 -17.42 -1.83
CA TRP A 204 1.31 -17.25 -0.92
C TRP A 204 2.54 -16.66 -1.62
N THR A 205 2.76 -17.03 -2.88
CA THR A 205 3.84 -16.46 -3.70
C THR A 205 3.64 -14.95 -3.90
N ALA A 206 2.43 -14.52 -4.23
CA ALA A 206 2.11 -13.10 -4.39
C ALA A 206 2.10 -12.33 -3.06
N LEU A 207 1.61 -12.96 -1.98
CA LEU A 207 1.62 -12.39 -0.63
C LEU A 207 3.05 -12.05 -0.17
N LEU A 208 4.02 -12.92 -0.49
CA LEU A 208 5.41 -12.77 -0.09
C LEU A 208 6.23 -11.89 -1.04
N LEU A 209 6.10 -12.10 -2.35
CA LEU A 209 6.95 -11.43 -3.35
C LEU A 209 6.35 -10.12 -3.87
N GLY A 210 5.03 -10.01 -3.91
CA GLY A 210 4.32 -8.80 -4.38
C GLY A 210 4.78 -7.54 -3.66
N PRO A 211 4.78 -7.51 -2.31
CA PRO A 211 5.22 -6.34 -1.55
C PRO A 211 6.66 -5.97 -1.82
N ILE A 212 7.55 -6.93 -2.02
CA ILE A 212 8.96 -6.65 -2.32
C ILE A 212 9.09 -5.89 -3.65
N ALA A 213 8.20 -6.18 -4.61
CA ALA A 213 8.17 -5.49 -5.90
C ALA A 213 7.54 -4.09 -5.80
N THR A 214 6.43 -3.97 -5.07
CA THR A 214 5.61 -2.74 -5.04
C THR A 214 6.00 -1.74 -3.97
N GLU A 215 6.61 -2.18 -2.87
CA GLU A 215 7.03 -1.35 -1.71
C GLU A 215 8.51 -0.92 -1.79
N ALA A 216 9.20 -1.25 -2.89
CA ALA A 216 10.61 -0.91 -3.04
C ALA A 216 10.88 0.61 -2.92
N PRO A 217 10.08 1.51 -3.55
CA PRO A 217 10.24 2.96 -3.36
C PRO A 217 10.12 3.41 -1.90
N GLU A 218 9.14 2.86 -1.17
CA GLU A 218 8.82 3.15 0.21
C GLU A 218 9.95 2.68 1.12
N LEU A 219 10.47 1.46 0.91
CA LEU A 219 11.63 0.96 1.65
C LEU A 219 12.88 1.79 1.43
N LEU A 220 13.16 2.24 0.21
CA LEU A 220 14.30 3.12 -0.06
C LEU A 220 14.16 4.44 0.72
N THR A 221 12.97 5.03 0.72
CA THR A 221 12.66 6.26 1.46
C THR A 221 12.76 6.03 2.98
N LEU A 222 12.26 4.89 3.46
CA LEU A 222 12.38 4.47 4.85
C LEU A 222 13.85 4.38 5.27
N THR A 223 14.72 3.78 4.45
CA THR A 223 16.15 3.65 4.77
C THR A 223 16.82 5.02 4.93
N HIS A 224 16.43 6.00 4.11
CA HIS A 224 16.92 7.36 4.21
C HIS A 224 16.52 8.02 5.54
N PHE A 225 15.25 7.91 5.95
CA PHE A 225 14.78 8.45 7.23
C PHE A 225 15.44 7.76 8.43
N LEU A 226 15.61 6.44 8.37
CA LEU A 226 16.30 5.69 9.43
C LEU A 226 17.78 6.07 9.54
N ARG A 227 18.48 6.30 8.41
CA ARG A 227 19.85 6.82 8.40
C ARG A 227 19.95 8.22 9.01
N LYS A 228 18.92 9.05 8.81
CA LYS A 228 18.78 10.36 9.46
C LYS A 228 18.28 10.29 10.91
N ARG A 229 18.06 9.09 11.46
CA ARG A 229 17.49 8.84 12.80
C ARG A 229 16.12 9.50 13.02
N SER A 230 15.36 9.70 11.97
CA SER A 230 14.05 10.36 12.01
C SER A 230 12.93 9.33 12.19
N LEU A 231 12.75 8.85 13.42
CA LEU A 231 11.71 7.83 13.73
C LEU A 231 10.29 8.34 13.45
N THR A 232 10.06 9.65 13.61
CA THR A 232 8.76 10.27 13.31
C THR A 232 8.45 10.20 11.81
N GLN A 233 9.40 10.53 10.92
CA GLN A 233 9.17 10.45 9.47
C GLN A 233 9.05 9.00 9.00
N SER A 234 9.86 8.09 9.55
CA SER A 234 9.72 6.64 9.30
C SER A 234 8.33 6.13 9.69
N PHE A 235 7.80 6.58 10.83
CA PHE A 235 6.44 6.23 11.27
C PHE A 235 5.38 6.74 10.31
N VAL A 236 5.46 8.02 9.95
CA VAL A 236 4.48 8.66 9.06
C VAL A 236 4.41 7.94 7.72
N LEU A 237 5.57 7.61 7.15
CA LEU A 237 5.67 6.87 5.89
C LEU A 237 4.98 5.50 6.01
N LEU A 238 5.43 4.69 6.98
CA LEU A 238 4.91 3.32 7.16
C LEU A 238 3.42 3.29 7.51
N TRP A 239 2.99 4.14 8.45
CA TRP A 239 1.60 4.21 8.88
C TRP A 239 0.70 4.76 7.77
N GLY A 240 1.15 5.76 7.03
CA GLY A 240 0.42 6.31 5.89
C GLY A 240 0.12 5.25 4.83
N SER A 241 1.15 4.49 4.42
CA SER A 241 0.99 3.37 3.47
C SER A 241 0.08 2.28 4.03
N ILE A 242 0.30 1.81 5.27
CA ILE A 242 -0.57 0.78 5.89
C ILE A 242 -2.02 1.26 5.98
N HIS A 243 -2.26 2.50 6.39
CA HIS A 243 -3.60 3.07 6.48
C HIS A 243 -4.28 3.03 5.11
N LEU A 244 -3.58 3.46 4.06
CA LEU A 244 -4.10 3.43 2.69
C LEU A 244 -4.40 2.00 2.23
N GLN A 245 -3.48 1.07 2.45
CA GLN A 245 -3.60 -0.31 2.00
C GLN A 245 -4.76 -1.03 2.69
N VAL A 246 -4.95 -0.82 3.99
CA VAL A 246 -6.06 -1.40 4.77
C VAL A 246 -7.42 -0.75 4.44
N THR A 247 -7.43 0.41 3.80
CA THR A 247 -8.66 1.12 3.44
C THR A 247 -8.93 1.07 1.94
N LEU A 248 -8.23 1.91 1.16
CA LEU A 248 -8.46 2.12 -0.25
C LEU A 248 -8.16 0.87 -1.07
N SER A 249 -7.07 0.16 -0.77
CA SER A 249 -6.75 -1.07 -1.51
C SER A 249 -7.79 -2.15 -1.25
N ILE A 250 -8.16 -2.38 0.01
CA ILE A 250 -9.24 -3.32 0.35
C ILE A 250 -10.57 -2.89 -0.26
N ALA A 251 -10.90 -1.60 -0.26
CA ALA A 251 -12.10 -1.06 -0.90
C ALA A 251 -12.11 -1.36 -2.42
N ALA A 252 -10.97 -1.15 -3.10
CA ALA A 252 -10.82 -1.51 -4.50
C ALA A 252 -11.06 -3.01 -4.70
N GLY A 253 -10.44 -3.86 -3.87
CA GLY A 253 -10.64 -5.31 -3.88
C GLY A 253 -12.11 -5.71 -3.69
N LEU A 254 -12.83 -5.09 -2.77
CA LEU A 254 -14.25 -5.37 -2.53
C LEU A 254 -15.14 -5.08 -3.76
N LEU A 255 -14.81 -4.03 -4.51
CA LEU A 255 -15.56 -3.58 -5.69
C LEU A 255 -15.26 -4.40 -6.94
N ILE A 256 -13.97 -4.65 -7.21
CA ILE A 256 -13.53 -5.23 -8.48
C ILE A 256 -13.33 -6.74 -8.41
N SER A 257 -13.10 -7.30 -7.22
CA SER A 257 -12.83 -8.72 -7.09
C SER A 257 -14.12 -9.55 -7.09
N THR A 258 -14.06 -10.67 -7.80
CA THR A 258 -15.06 -11.74 -7.75
C THR A 258 -14.76 -12.76 -6.64
N TRP A 259 -13.72 -12.53 -5.83
CA TRP A 259 -13.27 -13.47 -4.81
C TRP A 259 -14.36 -13.79 -3.78
N THR A 260 -14.50 -15.08 -3.47
CA THR A 260 -15.60 -15.64 -2.67
C THR A 260 -15.18 -16.14 -1.29
N GLY A 261 -13.95 -15.91 -0.84
CA GLY A 261 -13.51 -16.39 0.48
C GLY A 261 -12.67 -17.67 0.46
N SER A 262 -11.43 -17.63 -0.03
CA SER A 262 -10.44 -18.68 0.24
C SER A 262 -9.98 -18.65 1.70
N SER A 263 -9.68 -19.83 2.26
CA SER A 263 -9.08 -19.97 3.58
C SER A 263 -7.83 -19.10 3.73
N ASP A 264 -6.99 -19.05 2.70
CA ASP A 264 -5.68 -18.40 2.76
C ASP A 264 -5.79 -16.89 2.97
N ALA A 265 -6.74 -16.23 2.29
CA ALA A 265 -6.93 -14.79 2.50
C ALA A 265 -7.62 -14.47 3.83
N LEU A 266 -8.46 -15.37 4.34
CA LEU A 266 -8.95 -15.27 5.72
C LEU A 266 -7.79 -15.32 6.73
N HIS A 267 -6.85 -16.26 6.57
CA HIS A 267 -5.67 -16.34 7.44
C HIS A 267 -4.80 -15.08 7.32
N ALA A 268 -4.54 -14.58 6.11
CA ALA A 268 -3.78 -13.34 5.90
C ALA A 268 -4.49 -12.12 6.51
N GLY A 269 -5.81 -12.02 6.34
CA GLY A 269 -6.62 -10.96 6.95
C GLY A 269 -6.63 -11.03 8.47
N LEU A 270 -6.73 -12.22 9.06
CA LEU A 270 -6.63 -12.43 10.51
C LEU A 270 -5.22 -12.11 11.03
N ALA A 271 -4.17 -12.47 10.28
CA ALA A 271 -2.80 -12.09 10.62
C ALA A 271 -2.62 -10.56 10.63
N LEU A 272 -3.23 -9.87 9.65
CA LEU A 272 -3.20 -8.40 9.58
C LEU A 272 -3.99 -7.76 10.73
N LEU A 273 -5.16 -8.31 11.10
CA LEU A 273 -5.88 -7.92 12.32
C LEU A 273 -5.03 -8.14 13.58
N GLY A 274 -4.28 -9.24 13.64
CA GLY A 274 -3.33 -9.52 14.72
C GLY A 274 -2.21 -8.47 14.81
N ALA A 275 -1.63 -8.08 13.67
CA ALA A 275 -0.61 -7.04 13.60
C ALA A 275 -1.15 -5.67 14.06
N LEU A 276 -2.35 -5.29 13.59
CA LEU A 276 -3.03 -4.07 14.04
C LEU A 276 -3.32 -4.11 15.55
N THR A 277 -3.81 -5.23 16.07
CA THR A 277 -4.09 -5.41 17.50
C THR A 277 -2.81 -5.29 18.34
N LEU A 278 -1.69 -5.84 17.87
CA LEU A 278 -0.39 -5.71 18.52
C LEU A 278 0.06 -4.23 18.57
N LEU A 279 -0.03 -3.52 17.44
CA LEU A 279 0.27 -2.09 17.37
C LEU A 279 -0.62 -1.27 18.32
N PHE A 280 -1.90 -1.61 18.42
CA PHE A 280 -2.83 -0.97 19.35
C PHE A 280 -2.44 -1.21 20.80
N GLY A 281 -2.05 -2.43 21.17
CA GLY A 281 -1.54 -2.76 22.50
C GLY A 281 -0.27 -1.98 22.86
N LEU A 282 0.66 -1.80 21.90
CA LEU A 282 1.86 -0.98 22.08
C LEU A 282 1.52 0.50 22.24
N ALA A 283 0.54 1.00 21.50
CA ALA A 283 0.03 2.36 21.63
C ALA A 283 -0.59 2.62 23.01
N LEU A 284 -1.40 1.69 23.51
CA LEU A 284 -2.01 1.75 24.85
C LEU A 284 -0.96 1.83 25.97
N ARG A 285 0.09 1.01 25.90
CA ARG A 285 1.19 1.02 26.89
C ARG A 285 1.84 2.40 27.02
N LYS A 286 1.94 3.15 25.92
CA LYS A 286 2.50 4.51 25.90
C LYS A 286 1.49 5.58 26.30
N GLY A 287 0.21 5.36 25.99
CA GLY A 287 -0.89 6.23 26.40
C GLY A 287 -1.19 6.19 27.90
N GLY A 288 -1.02 5.02 28.54
CA GLY A 288 -1.28 4.79 29.97
C GLY A 288 -0.28 5.40 30.96
N MET A 289 0.75 6.13 30.50
CA MET A 289 1.69 6.88 31.38
C MET A 289 1.14 8.24 31.85
N THR A 290 -0.17 8.47 31.73
CA THR A 290 -0.87 9.62 32.33
C THR A 290 -1.67 9.16 33.54
N GLY A 291 -1.00 9.14 34.70
CA GLY A 291 -1.65 8.76 35.95
C GLY A 291 -0.83 9.01 37.21
N LYS A 292 0.17 9.90 37.19
CA LYS A 292 0.74 10.52 38.41
C LYS A 292 1.27 11.91 38.06
N SER A 293 0.37 12.90 38.03
CA SER A 293 0.74 14.23 38.52
C SER A 293 0.76 14.10 40.04
N THR A 294 1.94 13.95 40.64
CA THR A 294 2.07 14.13 42.08
C THR A 294 1.86 15.61 42.42
N PRO A 295 1.14 15.91 43.50
CA PRO A 295 0.87 17.28 43.96
C PRO A 295 2.16 18.02 44.34
#